data_AF-A0A1Z5L2X1-F1
#
_entry.id   AF-A0A1Z5L2X1-F1
#
_cell.length_a   1.000
_cell.length_b   1.000
_cell.length_c   1.000
_cell.angle_alpha   90.00
_cell.angle_beta   90.00
_cell.angle_gamma   90.00
#
_symmetry.space_group_name_H-M   'P 1'
#
loop_
_entity.id
_entity.type
_entity.pdbx_description
1 polymer ?
#
loop_
_entity_poly.entity_id
_entity_poly.type
_entity_poly.pdbx_seq_one_letter_code
_entity_poly.pdbx_strand_id
1 'polypeptide(L)'
;MGSHEGTATLFEKQKGSISFADEPSGTLRMSARIASMQASKEVEEAEKEKAAAASHVPLLQATRWTVLERLKSFGWVPTITALLWLVLTPAMLIGLYLLCGKERCSVSVLPTLPKAMRSYLHWKIGVGYGVFLLLQALLQAIPVGRTVYGFPCKLFRHHVAYRYRLNGWLHLLGTVLVFAALTHYGYPVTAAYRYCFQLLMTALVVSAVLSLVFYVKGQFASKNHRNPTGYTKNHRNPTGNTGNVVHDFVVGREINPRIGEMYDLSVLLFRTGLMSMVVLLGSMIWYEYVH
;
A
#
# COMPACT_ATOMS: atom_id res chain seq x y z
N MET A 1 66.67 46.90 -19.53
CA MET A 1 67.61 47.01 -20.66
C MET A 1 68.15 45.61 -20.89
N GLY A 2 67.54 44.82 -21.78
CA GLY A 2 67.90 44.71 -23.20
C GLY A 2 68.99 43.64 -23.33
N SER A 3 69.02 42.65 -24.22
CA SER A 3 68.22 42.18 -25.36
C SER A 3 68.76 40.78 -25.70
N HIS A 4 68.02 40.03 -26.52
CA HIS A 4 68.29 38.69 -27.06
C HIS A 4 69.62 38.47 -27.81
N GLU A 5 70.06 37.20 -27.86
CA GLU A 5 70.48 36.38 -29.05
C GLU A 5 71.21 35.12 -28.50
N GLY A 6 71.03 33.86 -28.93
CA GLY A 6 70.40 33.27 -30.10
C GLY A 6 71.44 32.50 -30.94
N THR A 7 71.75 31.22 -30.63
CA THR A 7 72.44 30.31 -31.57
C THR A 7 72.08 28.85 -31.31
N ALA A 8 71.58 28.18 -32.36
CA ALA A 8 71.26 26.76 -32.42
C ALA A 8 72.31 26.02 -33.26
N THR A 9 72.67 24.79 -32.88
CA THR A 9 73.36 23.84 -33.77
C THR A 9 72.87 22.40 -33.53
N LEU A 10 72.13 21.92 -34.53
CA LEU A 10 72.05 20.57 -35.12
C LEU A 10 72.65 19.39 -34.33
N PHE A 11 71.81 18.42 -33.98
CA PHE A 11 72.19 17.06 -33.62
C PHE A 11 72.05 16.12 -34.83
N GLU A 12 73.15 15.47 -35.17
CA GLU A 12 73.31 14.58 -36.30
C GLU A 12 72.80 13.15 -35.99
N LYS A 13 72.11 12.57 -36.97
CA LYS A 13 71.42 11.28 -36.89
C LYS A 13 72.36 10.15 -37.29
N GLN A 14 72.95 9.44 -36.31
CA GLN A 14 73.68 8.20 -36.59
C GLN A 14 72.75 6.98 -36.59
N LYS A 15 72.69 6.33 -37.75
CA LYS A 15 71.96 5.11 -38.06
C LYS A 15 72.94 3.94 -37.87
N GLY A 16 72.72 3.10 -36.86
CA GLY A 16 73.52 1.91 -36.61
C GLY A 16 72.62 0.68 -36.51
N SER A 17 72.64 -0.16 -37.54
CA SER A 17 71.99 -1.47 -37.60
C SER A 17 72.85 -2.52 -36.92
N ILE A 18 72.28 -3.30 -36.00
CA ILE A 18 72.85 -4.59 -35.60
C ILE A 18 71.69 -5.59 -35.50
N SER A 19 71.72 -6.59 -36.37
CA SER A 19 70.96 -7.84 -36.26
C SER A 19 71.98 -8.94 -36.01
N PHE A 20 71.81 -9.66 -34.92
CA PHE A 20 72.35 -11.00 -34.75
C PHE A 20 71.23 -11.88 -34.21
N ALA A 21 71.04 -12.98 -34.92
CA ALA A 21 70.13 -14.05 -34.61
C ALA A 21 70.50 -14.68 -33.27
N ASP A 22 69.50 -14.89 -32.42
CA ASP A 22 69.47 -15.98 -31.45
C ASP A 22 68.01 -16.35 -31.21
N GLU A 23 67.64 -17.56 -31.61
CA GLU A 23 66.42 -18.23 -31.16
C GLU A 23 66.74 -18.91 -29.82
N PRO A 24 66.08 -18.58 -28.71
CA PRO A 24 66.04 -19.46 -27.57
C PRO A 24 64.75 -20.28 -27.61
N SER A 25 64.93 -21.56 -27.91
CA SER A 25 64.01 -22.64 -27.53
C SER A 25 63.77 -22.57 -26.01
N GLY A 26 62.52 -22.32 -25.62
CA GLY A 26 62.11 -22.29 -24.23
C GLY A 26 60.63 -21.96 -24.09
N THR A 27 59.83 -22.92 -23.66
CA THR A 27 58.43 -22.70 -23.26
C THR A 27 58.40 -21.68 -22.14
N LEU A 28 58.01 -20.44 -22.45
CA LEU A 28 57.80 -19.39 -21.46
C LEU A 28 56.71 -19.86 -20.50
N ARG A 29 57.12 -20.26 -19.28
CA ARG A 29 56.19 -20.43 -18.15
C ARG A 29 55.50 -19.09 -17.91
N MET A 30 54.28 -18.96 -18.42
CA MET A 30 53.44 -17.81 -18.13
C MET A 30 53.26 -17.72 -16.62
N SER A 31 53.56 -16.55 -16.05
CA SER A 31 53.40 -16.33 -14.62
C SER A 31 51.94 -16.56 -14.22
N ALA A 32 51.71 -17.20 -13.06
CA ALA A 32 50.37 -17.53 -12.56
C ALA A 32 49.43 -16.31 -12.49
N ARG A 33 50.00 -15.11 -12.37
CA ARG A 33 49.26 -13.85 -12.37
C ARG A 33 48.66 -13.51 -13.75
N ILE A 34 49.41 -13.72 -14.84
CA ILE A 34 48.92 -13.45 -16.20
C ILE A 34 47.85 -14.47 -16.59
N ALA A 35 48.04 -15.74 -16.23
CA ALA A 35 47.04 -16.79 -16.45
C ALA A 35 45.72 -16.49 -15.71
N SER A 36 45.78 -15.98 -14.47
CA SER A 36 44.57 -15.59 -13.72
C SER A 36 43.84 -14.37 -14.31
N MET A 37 44.57 -13.43 -14.91
CA MET A 37 44.00 -12.26 -15.59
C MET A 37 43.35 -12.63 -16.93
N GLN A 38 43.93 -13.58 -17.67
CA GLN A 38 43.31 -14.10 -18.89
C GLN A 38 42.06 -14.93 -18.57
N ALA A 39 42.12 -15.81 -17.56
CA ALA A 39 40.96 -16.60 -17.13
C ALA A 39 39.80 -15.72 -16.64
N SER A 40 40.08 -14.64 -15.89
CA SER A 40 39.03 -13.69 -15.47
C SER A 40 38.45 -12.90 -16.64
N LYS A 41 39.29 -12.52 -17.62
CA LYS A 41 38.83 -11.83 -18.82
C LYS A 41 38.00 -12.72 -19.74
N GLU A 42 38.37 -14.00 -19.89
CA GLU A 42 37.60 -15.00 -20.63
C GLU A 42 36.25 -15.30 -19.95
N VAL A 43 36.21 -15.34 -18.61
CA VAL A 43 34.94 -15.47 -17.86
C VAL A 43 34.06 -14.24 -18.04
N GLU A 44 34.63 -13.03 -18.02
CA GLU A 44 33.88 -11.79 -18.22
C GLU A 44 33.37 -11.64 -19.66
N GLU A 45 34.14 -12.06 -20.66
CA GLU A 45 33.73 -12.09 -22.07
C GLU A 45 32.66 -13.17 -22.30
N ALA A 46 32.77 -14.35 -21.69
CA ALA A 46 31.74 -15.39 -21.76
C ALA A 46 30.43 -14.99 -21.05
N GLU A 47 30.48 -14.22 -19.96
CA GLU A 47 29.28 -13.65 -19.33
C GLU A 47 28.63 -12.57 -20.20
N LYS A 48 29.42 -11.71 -20.86
CA LYS A 48 28.91 -10.71 -21.82
C LYS A 48 28.28 -11.36 -23.05
N GLU A 49 28.87 -12.43 -23.57
CA GLU A 49 28.33 -13.18 -24.71
C GLU A 49 27.03 -13.92 -24.34
N LYS A 50 26.96 -14.53 -23.15
CA LYS A 50 25.70 -15.12 -22.63
C LYS A 50 24.62 -14.07 -22.40
N ALA A 51 24.97 -12.87 -21.92
CA ALA A 51 24.03 -11.77 -21.75
C ALA A 51 23.52 -11.22 -23.09
N ALA A 52 24.39 -11.14 -24.10
CA ALA A 52 24.02 -10.77 -25.47
C ALA A 52 23.12 -11.84 -26.11
N ALA A 53 23.44 -13.12 -25.97
CA ALA A 53 22.64 -14.23 -26.48
C ALA A 53 21.24 -14.31 -25.81
N ALA A 54 21.14 -14.00 -24.51
CA ALA A 54 19.86 -13.92 -23.80
C ALA A 54 18.97 -12.75 -24.26
N SER A 55 19.54 -11.71 -24.88
CA SER A 55 18.80 -10.56 -25.41
C SER A 55 18.12 -10.82 -26.77
N HIS A 56 18.51 -11.88 -27.47
CA HIS A 56 17.99 -12.24 -28.80
C HIS A 56 16.74 -13.14 -28.77
N VAL A 57 16.17 -13.43 -27.59
CA VAL A 57 14.80 -13.94 -27.51
C VAL A 57 13.89 -12.86 -28.09
N PRO A 58 13.04 -13.13 -29.10
CA PRO A 58 12.30 -12.07 -29.76
C PRO A 58 11.40 -11.38 -28.74
N LEU A 59 11.66 -10.09 -28.51
CA LEU A 59 10.88 -9.17 -27.67
C LEU A 59 9.37 -9.35 -27.90
N LEU A 60 8.98 -9.64 -29.15
CA LEU A 60 7.62 -9.92 -29.59
C LEU A 60 6.97 -11.15 -28.92
N GLN A 61 7.72 -12.21 -28.67
CA GLN A 61 7.21 -13.41 -28.02
C GLN A 61 7.05 -13.20 -26.51
N ALA A 62 8.03 -12.55 -25.85
CA ALA A 62 7.89 -12.11 -24.46
C ALA A 62 6.72 -11.12 -24.27
N THR A 63 6.48 -10.25 -25.24
CA THR A 63 5.34 -9.31 -25.23
C THR A 63 4.01 -10.04 -25.46
N ARG A 64 3.97 -11.06 -26.32
CA ARG A 64 2.77 -11.91 -26.54
C ARG A 64 2.37 -12.69 -25.29
N TRP A 65 3.33 -13.31 -24.61
CA TRP A 65 3.05 -14.07 -23.38
C TRP A 65 2.61 -13.16 -22.23
N THR A 66 3.22 -11.97 -22.09
CA THR A 66 2.78 -10.99 -21.08
C THR A 66 1.41 -10.39 -21.38
N VAL A 67 1.04 -10.24 -22.65
CA VAL A 67 -0.32 -9.84 -23.06
C VAL A 67 -1.33 -10.96 -22.80
N LEU A 68 -0.98 -12.22 -23.08
CA LEU A 68 -1.85 -13.37 -22.81
C LEU A 68 -2.04 -13.62 -21.31
N GLU A 69 -0.99 -13.47 -20.50
CA GLU A 69 -1.07 -13.49 -19.03
C GLU A 69 -1.88 -12.33 -18.49
N ARG A 70 -1.76 -11.13 -19.08
CA ARG A 70 -2.58 -9.97 -18.72
C ARG A 70 -4.06 -10.14 -19.11
N LEU A 71 -4.35 -10.82 -20.22
CA LEU A 71 -5.70 -11.22 -20.61
C LEU A 71 -6.26 -12.32 -19.69
N LYS A 72 -5.39 -13.22 -19.20
CA LYS A 72 -5.74 -14.23 -18.19
C LYS A 72 -5.95 -13.61 -16.81
N SER A 73 -5.23 -12.54 -16.46
CA SER A 73 -5.43 -11.74 -15.23
C SER A 73 -6.59 -10.74 -15.33
N PHE A 74 -7.01 -10.37 -16.53
CA PHE A 74 -8.32 -9.75 -16.78
C PHE A 74 -9.47 -10.72 -16.52
N GLY A 75 -9.14 -12.01 -16.32
CA GLY A 75 -10.05 -13.14 -16.24
C GLY A 75 -11.33 -12.87 -15.45
N TRP A 76 -12.40 -13.49 -15.93
CA TRP A 76 -13.72 -13.46 -15.32
C TRP A 76 -13.68 -13.84 -13.84
N VAL A 77 -12.74 -14.69 -13.41
CA VAL A 77 -12.58 -15.12 -12.02
C VAL A 77 -12.35 -13.93 -11.07
N PRO A 78 -11.29 -13.11 -11.18
CA PRO A 78 -11.10 -11.93 -10.33
C PRO A 78 -12.31 -10.98 -10.32
N THR A 79 -12.99 -10.79 -11.45
CA THR A 79 -14.19 -9.94 -11.54
C THR A 79 -15.36 -10.52 -10.78
N ILE A 80 -15.67 -11.81 -11.01
CA ILE A 80 -16.77 -12.52 -10.35
C ILE A 80 -16.51 -12.59 -8.85
N THR A 81 -15.27 -12.90 -8.44
CA THR A 81 -14.89 -12.89 -7.03
C THR A 81 -15.06 -11.51 -6.41
N ALA A 82 -14.62 -10.43 -7.07
CA ALA A 82 -14.79 -9.07 -6.58
C ALA A 82 -16.28 -8.69 -6.44
N LEU A 83 -17.11 -8.99 -7.44
CA LEU A 83 -18.56 -8.74 -7.39
C LEU A 83 -19.23 -9.55 -6.27
N LEU A 84 -18.84 -10.82 -6.12
CA LEU A 84 -19.35 -11.67 -5.06
C LEU A 84 -19.02 -11.06 -3.70
N TRP A 85 -17.79 -10.63 -3.46
CA TRP A 85 -17.40 -9.96 -2.22
C TRP A 85 -18.18 -8.66 -1.98
N LEU A 86 -18.34 -7.84 -3.01
CA LEU A 86 -19.04 -6.56 -2.91
C LEU A 86 -20.50 -6.71 -2.48
N VAL A 87 -21.18 -7.78 -2.92
CA VAL A 87 -22.59 -8.05 -2.60
C VAL A 87 -22.74 -8.92 -1.35
N LEU A 88 -21.93 -9.97 -1.24
CA LEU A 88 -22.03 -10.96 -0.17
C LEU A 88 -21.68 -10.34 1.18
N THR A 89 -20.66 -9.50 1.28
CA THR A 89 -20.28 -8.87 2.56
C THR A 89 -21.41 -8.05 3.20
N PRO A 90 -22.03 -7.05 2.52
CA PRO A 90 -23.14 -6.31 3.10
C PRO A 90 -24.37 -7.19 3.33
N ALA A 91 -24.67 -8.14 2.43
CA ALA A 91 -25.77 -9.08 2.60
C ALA A 91 -25.59 -9.97 3.84
N MET A 92 -24.37 -10.45 4.08
CA MET A 92 -24.03 -11.24 5.26
C MET A 92 -24.15 -10.45 6.55
N LEU A 93 -23.72 -9.18 6.57
CA LEU A 93 -23.85 -8.32 7.74
C LEU A 93 -25.32 -8.02 8.09
N ILE A 94 -26.13 -7.69 7.08
CA ILE A 94 -27.56 -7.46 7.25
C ILE A 94 -28.25 -8.76 7.69
N GLY A 95 -27.94 -9.88 7.02
CA GLY A 95 -28.47 -11.20 7.35
C GLY A 95 -28.16 -11.58 8.79
N LEU A 96 -26.90 -11.48 9.22
CA LEU A 96 -26.48 -11.81 10.59
C LEU A 96 -27.18 -10.96 11.64
N TYR A 97 -27.34 -9.64 11.38
CA TYR A 97 -28.08 -8.76 12.28
C TYR A 97 -29.56 -9.17 12.37
N LEU A 98 -30.19 -9.49 11.24
CA LEU A 98 -31.61 -9.82 11.20
C LEU A 98 -31.94 -11.24 11.72
N LEU A 99 -30.99 -12.17 11.66
CA LEU A 99 -31.15 -13.54 12.20
C LEU A 99 -31.20 -13.58 13.72
N CYS A 100 -30.70 -12.54 14.40
CA CYS A 100 -30.68 -12.45 15.85
C CYS A 100 -31.62 -11.31 16.30
N GLY A 101 -32.90 -11.66 16.47
CA GLY A 101 -33.96 -10.75 16.92
C GLY A 101 -34.17 -10.78 18.44
N LYS A 102 -35.06 -9.92 18.95
CA LYS A 102 -35.33 -9.75 20.39
C LYS A 102 -35.78 -11.02 21.12
N GLU A 103 -36.36 -12.01 20.44
CA GLU A 103 -36.96 -13.18 21.09
C GLU A 103 -36.29 -14.52 20.75
N ARG A 104 -35.64 -14.65 19.58
CA ARG A 104 -34.91 -15.86 19.17
C ARG A 104 -33.80 -15.49 18.21
N CYS A 105 -32.63 -16.11 18.38
CA CYS A 105 -31.59 -16.16 17.36
C CYS A 105 -31.65 -17.55 16.73
N SER A 106 -32.36 -17.68 15.62
CA SER A 106 -32.54 -18.95 14.91
C SER A 106 -32.17 -18.78 13.45
N VAL A 107 -31.25 -19.62 12.98
CA VAL A 107 -30.78 -19.63 11.58
C VAL A 107 -31.87 -20.14 10.61
N SER A 108 -32.88 -20.83 11.14
CA SER A 108 -33.87 -21.57 10.35
C SER A 108 -35.08 -20.74 9.90
N VAL A 109 -35.18 -19.47 10.32
CA VAL A 109 -36.33 -18.60 9.99
C VAL A 109 -35.85 -17.44 9.14
N LEU A 110 -36.51 -17.24 7.98
CA LEU A 110 -36.20 -16.13 7.09
C LEU A 110 -36.59 -14.80 7.77
N PRO A 111 -35.65 -13.85 7.96
CA PRO A 111 -35.96 -12.62 8.65
C PRO A 111 -36.87 -11.71 7.83
N THR A 112 -37.77 -11.00 8.52
CA THR A 112 -38.66 -10.01 7.89
C THR A 112 -37.91 -8.69 7.68
N LEU A 113 -37.81 -8.25 6.42
CA LEU A 113 -37.23 -6.95 6.11
C LEU A 113 -38.22 -5.82 6.43
N PRO A 114 -37.79 -4.73 7.08
CA PRO A 114 -38.62 -3.55 7.26
C PRO A 114 -39.09 -2.99 5.90
N LYS A 115 -40.39 -2.90 5.65
CA LYS A 115 -40.90 -2.44 4.34
C LYS A 115 -40.72 -0.93 4.10
N ALA A 116 -40.46 -0.15 5.15
CA ALA A 116 -40.36 1.31 5.06
C ALA A 116 -38.92 1.79 4.85
N MET A 117 -38.68 2.57 3.78
CA MET A 117 -37.36 3.14 3.47
C MET A 117 -36.83 4.07 4.58
N ARG A 118 -37.73 4.76 5.30
CA ARG A 118 -37.40 5.61 6.46
C ARG A 118 -36.86 4.81 7.66
N SER A 119 -37.07 3.50 7.70
CA SER A 119 -36.55 2.64 8.77
C SER A 119 -35.08 2.28 8.57
N TYR A 120 -34.52 2.43 7.37
CA TYR A 120 -33.13 2.08 7.07
C TYR A 120 -32.16 3.21 7.32
N LEU A 121 -32.49 4.44 6.92
CA LEU A 121 -31.62 5.60 7.03
C LEU A 121 -32.31 6.72 7.81
N HIS A 122 -31.66 7.14 8.90
CA HIS A 122 -32.12 8.25 9.70
C HIS A 122 -31.05 9.33 9.75
N TRP A 123 -31.37 10.54 9.27
CA TRP A 123 -30.39 11.60 9.06
C TRP A 123 -29.63 11.96 10.35
N LYS A 124 -30.32 11.98 11.51
CA LYS A 124 -29.70 12.24 12.82
C LYS A 124 -28.59 11.23 13.16
N ILE A 125 -28.81 9.95 12.83
CA ILE A 125 -27.83 8.89 13.06
C ILE A 125 -26.65 9.05 12.09
N GLY A 126 -26.93 9.38 10.83
CA GLY A 126 -25.90 9.69 9.84
C GLY A 126 -24.99 10.86 10.27
N VAL A 127 -25.59 11.95 10.77
CA VAL A 127 -24.83 13.09 11.30
C VAL A 127 -24.03 12.70 12.54
N GLY A 128 -24.64 11.98 13.50
CA GLY A 128 -23.95 11.49 14.68
C GLY A 128 -22.74 10.60 14.34
N TYR A 129 -22.90 9.69 13.38
CA TYR A 129 -21.82 8.84 12.89
C TYR A 129 -20.73 9.67 12.19
N GLY A 130 -21.10 10.66 11.37
CA GLY A 130 -20.14 11.58 10.75
C GLY A 130 -19.33 12.38 11.76
N VAL A 131 -19.98 12.90 12.82
CA VAL A 131 -19.30 13.58 13.93
C VAL A 131 -18.35 12.63 14.66
N PHE A 132 -18.76 11.37 14.87
CA PHE A 132 -17.89 10.36 15.46
C PHE A 132 -16.65 10.07 14.60
N LEU A 133 -16.81 9.92 13.28
CA LEU A 133 -15.69 9.75 12.36
C LEU A 133 -14.73 10.95 12.41
N LEU A 134 -15.28 12.17 12.44
CA LEU A 134 -14.48 13.39 12.56
C LEU A 134 -13.73 13.44 13.90
N LEU A 135 -14.37 13.10 15.01
CA LEU A 135 -13.71 13.00 16.31
C LEU A 135 -12.54 12.02 16.28
N GLN A 136 -12.72 10.83 15.70
CA GLN A 136 -11.63 9.86 15.56
C GLN A 136 -10.51 10.38 14.67
N ALA A 137 -10.84 11.10 13.60
CA ALA A 137 -9.87 11.74 12.73
C ALA A 137 -9.05 12.81 13.46
N LEU A 138 -9.70 13.64 14.27
CA LEU A 138 -9.06 14.65 15.10
C LEU A 138 -8.14 14.02 16.15
N LEU A 139 -8.61 12.98 16.87
CA LEU A 139 -7.79 12.22 17.82
C LEU A 139 -6.55 11.59 17.13
N GLN A 140 -6.70 11.14 15.88
CA GLN A 140 -5.58 10.61 15.09
C GLN A 140 -4.58 11.70 14.71
N ALA A 141 -5.05 12.90 14.42
CA ALA A 141 -4.23 14.03 14.00
C ALA A 141 -3.39 14.60 15.15
N ILE A 142 -3.80 14.40 16.41
CA ILE A 142 -3.07 14.89 17.58
C ILE A 142 -1.64 14.31 17.59
N PRO A 143 -0.60 15.16 17.63
CA PRO A 143 0.78 14.73 17.47
C PRO A 143 1.41 14.17 18.76
N VAL A 144 0.69 13.31 19.46
CA VAL A 144 1.12 12.68 20.72
C VAL A 144 1.53 11.23 20.47
N GLY A 145 2.62 10.80 21.11
CA GLY A 145 3.08 9.41 21.09
C GLY A 145 4.31 9.17 20.22
N ARG A 146 4.92 8.00 20.41
CA ARG A 146 6.16 7.61 19.72
C ARG A 146 5.91 7.33 18.25
N THR A 147 6.85 7.73 17.40
CA THR A 147 6.83 7.43 15.96
C THR A 147 7.71 6.22 15.71
N VAL A 148 7.18 5.19 15.06
CA VAL A 148 7.88 3.94 14.75
C VAL A 148 7.81 3.65 13.26
N TYR A 149 8.80 2.95 12.74
CA TYR A 149 8.73 2.40 11.39
C TYR A 149 7.94 1.10 11.42
N GLY A 150 6.93 0.99 10.56
CA GLY A 150 6.23 -0.25 10.30
C GLY A 150 7.10 -1.21 9.50
N PHE A 151 6.62 -2.45 9.39
CA PHE A 151 7.31 -3.48 8.64
C PHE A 151 7.47 -3.08 7.15
N PRO A 152 8.62 -3.38 6.55
CA PRO A 152 8.81 -3.12 5.13
C PRO A 152 7.84 -3.99 4.33
N CYS A 153 7.03 -3.36 3.48
CA CYS A 153 6.10 -4.11 2.64
C CYS A 153 6.90 -4.93 1.61
N LYS A 154 6.83 -6.28 1.73
CA LYS A 154 7.42 -7.22 0.76
C LYS A 154 6.86 -7.06 -0.65
N LEU A 155 5.67 -6.47 -0.75
CA LEU A 155 4.97 -6.25 -2.00
C LEU A 155 5.62 -5.14 -2.86
N PHE A 156 6.49 -4.31 -2.26
CA PHE A 156 7.29 -3.33 -3.00
C PHE A 156 8.71 -3.84 -3.24
N ARG A 157 9.19 -3.69 -4.48
CA ARG A 157 10.57 -4.04 -4.90
C ARG A 157 11.66 -3.34 -4.06
N HIS A 158 11.34 -2.18 -3.47
CA HIS A 158 12.28 -1.39 -2.67
C HIS A 158 12.05 -1.47 -1.15
N HIS A 159 11.25 -2.42 -0.65
CA HIS A 159 11.02 -2.63 0.79
C HIS A 159 10.76 -1.33 1.57
N VAL A 160 9.79 -0.54 1.09
CA VAL A 160 9.46 0.76 1.69
C VAL A 160 8.88 0.54 3.09
N ALA A 161 9.53 1.11 4.11
CA ALA A 161 9.02 1.19 5.47
C ALA A 161 8.29 2.52 5.69
N TYR A 162 7.12 2.46 6.31
CA TYR A 162 6.31 3.64 6.61
C TYR A 162 6.44 4.04 8.07
N ARG A 163 6.44 5.35 8.34
CA ARG A 163 6.34 5.85 9.71
C ARG A 163 4.88 5.84 10.17
N TYR A 164 4.67 5.42 11.41
CA TYR A 164 3.39 5.39 12.09
C TYR A 164 3.53 6.01 13.48
N ARG A 165 2.50 6.74 13.90
CA ARG A 165 2.41 7.27 15.26
C ARG A 165 1.57 6.33 16.13
N LEU A 166 2.13 5.97 17.28
CA LEU A 166 1.47 5.11 18.27
C LEU A 166 0.68 5.98 19.26
N ASN A 167 -0.55 6.33 18.88
CA ASN A 167 -1.50 7.09 19.69
C ASN A 167 -2.78 6.31 20.00
N GLY A 168 -2.72 4.97 20.00
CA GLY A 168 -3.90 4.12 20.26
C GLY A 168 -4.56 4.37 21.62
N TRP A 169 -3.76 4.56 22.68
CA TRP A 169 -4.28 4.91 24.02
C TRP A 169 -5.02 6.24 24.03
N LEU A 170 -4.54 7.22 23.28
CA LEU A 170 -5.20 8.52 23.18
C LEU A 170 -6.56 8.41 22.47
N HIS A 171 -6.67 7.55 21.45
CA HIS A 171 -7.97 7.25 20.84
C HIS A 171 -8.93 6.61 21.84
N LEU A 172 -8.48 5.58 22.56
CA LEU A 172 -9.31 4.86 23.52
C LEU A 172 -9.78 5.77 24.65
N LEU A 173 -8.84 6.39 25.36
CA LEU A 173 -9.14 7.27 26.49
C LEU A 173 -9.95 8.48 26.05
N GLY A 174 -9.61 9.10 24.91
CA GLY A 174 -10.36 10.23 24.36
C GLY A 174 -11.81 9.85 24.02
N THR A 175 -12.01 8.68 23.41
CA THR A 175 -13.37 8.20 23.07
C THR A 175 -14.18 7.89 24.33
N VAL A 176 -13.59 7.20 25.31
CA VAL A 176 -14.25 6.86 26.59
C VAL A 176 -14.59 8.13 27.37
N LEU A 177 -13.67 9.10 27.43
CA LEU A 177 -13.89 10.38 28.12
C LEU A 177 -15.05 11.15 27.49
N VAL A 178 -15.09 11.24 26.15
CA VAL A 178 -16.20 11.90 25.45
C VAL A 178 -17.51 11.15 25.68
N PHE A 179 -17.49 9.82 25.64
CA PHE A 179 -18.67 9.01 25.95
C PHE A 179 -19.19 9.27 27.38
N ALA A 180 -18.30 9.29 28.37
CA ALA A 180 -18.64 9.57 29.77
C ALA A 180 -19.09 11.03 29.99
N ALA A 181 -18.53 11.99 29.25
CA ALA A 181 -19.02 13.36 29.28
C ALA A 181 -20.43 13.45 28.72
N LEU A 182 -20.71 12.79 27.58
CA LEU A 182 -22.04 12.76 26.97
C LEU A 182 -23.08 12.12 27.91
N THR A 183 -22.73 11.05 28.63
CA THR A 183 -23.64 10.49 29.64
C THR A 183 -23.90 11.48 30.79
N HIS A 184 -22.86 12.12 31.31
CA HIS A 184 -22.98 13.08 32.41
C HIS A 184 -23.83 14.30 32.04
N TYR A 185 -23.72 14.81 30.81
CA TYR A 185 -24.55 15.91 30.30
C TYR A 185 -25.96 15.49 29.84
N GLY A 186 -26.36 14.23 30.07
CA GLY A 186 -27.71 13.75 29.77
C GLY A 186 -27.98 13.52 28.27
N TYR A 187 -26.94 13.43 27.43
CA TYR A 187 -27.12 13.06 26.04
C TYR A 187 -27.54 11.59 25.92
N PRO A 188 -28.48 11.22 25.04
CA PRO A 188 -28.97 9.85 24.92
C PRO A 188 -27.94 8.94 24.24
N VAL A 189 -26.88 8.54 24.96
CA VAL A 189 -25.84 7.63 24.45
C VAL A 189 -26.39 6.25 24.08
N THR A 190 -27.55 5.88 24.63
CA THR A 190 -28.28 4.65 24.28
C THR A 190 -28.80 4.63 22.85
N ALA A 191 -28.78 5.77 22.14
CA ALA A 191 -29.20 5.87 20.75
C ALA A 191 -28.40 4.95 19.82
N ALA A 192 -27.11 4.71 20.10
CA ALA A 192 -26.29 3.82 19.29
C ALA A 192 -26.81 2.38 19.31
N TYR A 193 -27.21 1.89 20.50
CA TYR A 193 -27.83 0.57 20.65
C TYR A 193 -29.29 0.55 20.13
N ARG A 194 -30.12 1.54 20.51
CA ARG A 194 -31.54 1.60 20.10
C ARG A 194 -31.73 1.64 18.59
N TYR A 195 -30.84 2.34 17.88
CA TYR A 195 -30.87 2.49 16.43
C TYR A 195 -29.75 1.68 15.74
N CYS A 196 -29.32 0.56 16.32
CA CYS A 196 -28.20 -0.25 15.81
C CYS A 196 -28.38 -0.67 14.34
N PHE A 197 -29.59 -1.05 13.93
CA PHE A 197 -29.88 -1.36 12.52
C PHE A 197 -29.65 -0.16 11.58
N GLN A 198 -30.12 1.03 11.97
CA GLN A 198 -29.92 2.25 11.18
C GLN A 198 -28.44 2.62 11.16
N LEU A 199 -27.73 2.43 12.27
CA LEU A 199 -26.30 2.66 12.36
C LEU A 199 -25.53 1.70 11.42
N LEU A 200 -25.90 0.42 11.38
CA LEU A 200 -25.37 -0.56 10.43
C LEU A 200 -25.55 -0.10 8.98
N MET A 201 -26.77 0.29 8.59
CA MET A 201 -27.06 0.78 7.25
C MET A 201 -26.27 2.06 6.93
N THR A 202 -26.15 3.00 7.88
CA THR A 202 -25.33 4.21 7.69
C THR A 202 -23.85 3.86 7.51
N ALA A 203 -23.31 2.91 8.27
CA ALA A 203 -21.92 2.48 8.14
C ALA A 203 -21.66 1.79 6.78
N LEU A 204 -22.62 1.02 6.26
CA LEU A 204 -22.53 0.42 4.91
C LEU A 204 -22.53 1.49 3.81
N VAL A 205 -23.38 2.51 3.93
CA VAL A 205 -23.39 3.62 2.96
C VAL A 205 -22.08 4.40 3.03
N VAL A 206 -21.60 4.72 4.24
CA VAL A 206 -20.34 5.45 4.42
C VAL A 206 -19.15 4.64 3.93
N SER A 207 -19.12 3.32 4.14
CA SER A 207 -18.03 2.47 3.64
C SER A 207 -18.01 2.38 2.12
N ALA A 208 -19.18 2.36 1.46
CA ALA A 208 -19.28 2.44 0.00
C ALA A 208 -18.75 3.79 -0.52
N VAL A 209 -19.13 4.90 0.12
CA VAL A 209 -18.65 6.24 -0.23
C VAL A 209 -17.13 6.36 -0.03
N LEU A 210 -16.60 5.89 1.11
CA LEU A 210 -15.16 5.93 1.39
C LEU A 210 -14.37 5.05 0.42
N SER A 211 -14.88 3.86 0.07
CA SER A 211 -14.27 3.00 -0.94
C SER A 211 -14.16 3.71 -2.30
N LEU A 212 -15.21 4.42 -2.72
CA LEU A 212 -15.17 5.24 -3.94
C LEU A 212 -14.14 6.37 -3.84
N VAL A 213 -14.11 7.10 -2.73
CA VAL A 213 -13.13 8.18 -2.50
C VAL A 213 -11.70 7.65 -2.58
N PHE A 214 -11.41 6.49 -1.97
CA PHE A 214 -10.08 5.88 -2.02
C PHE A 214 -9.73 5.32 -3.39
N TYR A 215 -10.69 4.76 -4.10
CA TYR A 215 -10.50 4.32 -5.48
C TYR A 215 -10.10 5.49 -6.38
N VAL A 216 -10.84 6.60 -6.32
CA VAL A 216 -10.54 7.82 -7.08
C VAL A 216 -9.20 8.41 -6.65
N LYS A 217 -8.94 8.55 -5.35
CA LYS A 217 -7.64 9.03 -4.82
C LYS A 217 -6.47 8.19 -5.35
N GLY A 218 -6.64 6.87 -5.39
CA GLY A 218 -5.63 5.94 -5.87
C GLY A 218 -5.32 6.06 -7.36
N GLN A 219 -6.22 6.62 -8.18
CA GLN A 219 -5.94 6.94 -9.58
C GLN A 219 -4.91 8.07 -9.70
N PHE A 220 -5.00 9.07 -8.81
CA PHE A 220 -4.10 10.22 -8.74
C PHE A 220 -2.81 9.94 -7.96
N ALA A 221 -2.71 8.79 -7.29
CA ALA A 221 -1.48 8.41 -6.60
C ALA A 221 -0.31 8.29 -7.59
N SER A 222 0.68 9.18 -7.44
CA SER A 222 1.85 9.29 -8.32
C SER A 222 2.65 7.98 -8.32
N LYS A 223 3.05 7.54 -9.52
CA LYS A 223 3.92 6.36 -9.71
C LYS A 223 5.31 6.58 -9.09
N ASN A 224 5.76 7.83 -9.04
CA ASN A 224 7.12 8.24 -8.68
C ASN A 224 7.11 9.46 -7.76
N HIS A 225 6.65 9.30 -6.51
CA HIS A 225 6.92 10.37 -5.53
C HIS A 225 8.37 10.25 -5.09
N ARG A 226 9.24 11.13 -5.61
CA ARG A 226 10.64 11.22 -5.19
C ARG A 226 10.66 11.84 -3.80
N ASN A 227 11.12 11.09 -2.81
CA ASN A 227 11.36 11.68 -1.50
C ASN A 227 12.67 12.51 -1.53
N PRO A 228 12.87 13.46 -0.60
CA PRO A 228 14.11 14.23 -0.50
C PRO A 228 15.36 13.36 -0.23
N THR A 229 15.19 12.08 0.11
CA THR A 229 16.28 11.11 0.26
C THR A 229 16.63 10.34 -1.02
N GLY A 230 16.05 10.73 -2.18
CA GLY A 230 16.45 10.23 -3.50
C GLY A 230 15.78 8.92 -3.95
N TYR A 231 14.97 8.29 -3.10
CA TYR A 231 14.25 7.05 -3.42
C TYR A 231 12.86 7.32 -4.00
N THR A 232 12.52 6.56 -5.05
CA THR A 232 11.21 6.61 -5.70
C THR A 232 10.21 5.80 -4.88
N LYS A 233 9.29 6.48 -4.19
CA LYS A 233 8.26 5.82 -3.37
C LYS A 233 7.03 5.54 -4.23
N ASN A 234 6.92 4.31 -4.73
CA ASN A 234 5.68 3.85 -5.35
C ASN A 234 4.70 3.44 -4.25
N HIS A 235 3.53 4.10 -4.19
CA HIS A 235 2.48 3.80 -3.20
C HIS A 235 1.37 2.90 -3.77
N ARG A 236 1.46 2.56 -5.06
CA ARG A 236 0.44 1.78 -5.76
C ARG A 236 0.47 0.31 -5.35
N ASN A 237 -0.71 -0.25 -5.16
CA ASN A 237 -0.89 -1.68 -4.93
C ASN A 237 -0.65 -2.43 -6.26
N PRO A 238 0.37 -3.30 -6.38
CA PRO A 238 0.56 -4.06 -7.61
C PRO A 238 -0.61 -5.00 -7.90
N THR A 239 -1.33 -5.46 -6.88
CA THR A 239 -2.51 -6.32 -7.03
C THR A 239 -3.76 -5.53 -7.43
N GLY A 240 -3.84 -4.23 -7.14
CA GLY A 240 -5.02 -3.38 -7.41
C GLY A 240 -4.84 -2.42 -8.59
N ASN A 241 -3.91 -2.69 -9.49
CA ASN A 241 -3.69 -1.92 -10.72
C ASN A 241 -3.62 -2.86 -11.93
N THR A 242 -4.56 -3.80 -12.05
CA THR A 242 -4.58 -4.80 -13.12
C THR A 242 -5.26 -4.30 -14.40
N GLY A 243 -6.02 -3.20 -14.31
CA GLY A 243 -6.79 -2.64 -15.42
C GLY A 243 -8.25 -3.10 -15.43
N ASN A 244 -8.63 -4.04 -14.56
CA ASN A 244 -10.02 -4.40 -14.31
C ASN A 244 -10.61 -3.48 -13.26
N VAL A 245 -11.56 -2.62 -13.66
CA VAL A 245 -12.16 -1.59 -12.79
C VAL A 245 -12.80 -2.17 -11.54
N VAL A 246 -13.56 -3.27 -11.67
CA VAL A 246 -14.30 -3.86 -10.55
C VAL A 246 -13.36 -4.51 -9.55
N HIS A 247 -12.38 -5.27 -10.04
CA HIS A 247 -11.36 -5.87 -9.20
C HIS A 247 -10.48 -4.82 -8.51
N ASP A 248 -10.00 -3.82 -9.27
CA ASP A 248 -9.18 -2.73 -8.74
C ASP A 248 -9.95 -1.85 -7.73
N PHE A 249 -11.29 -1.79 -7.84
CA PHE A 249 -12.16 -1.13 -6.87
C PHE A 249 -12.21 -1.88 -5.54
N VAL A 250 -12.44 -3.20 -5.56
CA VAL A 250 -12.55 -4.02 -4.34
C VAL A 250 -11.20 -4.20 -3.66
N VAL A 251 -10.13 -4.44 -4.43
CA VAL A 251 -8.78 -4.64 -3.89
C VAL A 251 -8.12 -3.32 -3.48
N GLY A 252 -8.50 -2.22 -4.11
CA GLY A 252 -7.93 -0.90 -3.86
C GLY A 252 -6.60 -0.67 -4.59
N ARG A 253 -6.46 0.52 -5.18
CA ARG A 253 -5.32 0.89 -6.04
C ARG A 253 -4.07 1.34 -5.28
N GLU A 254 -4.21 1.71 -4.01
CA GLU A 254 -3.16 2.19 -3.12
C GLU A 254 -3.11 1.26 -1.90
N ILE A 255 -1.92 0.80 -1.48
CA ILE A 255 -1.81 -0.15 -0.35
C ILE A 255 -2.18 0.54 0.97
N ASN A 256 -1.66 1.76 1.16
CA ASN A 256 -1.89 2.56 2.35
C ASN A 256 -2.26 3.98 1.91
N PRO A 257 -3.55 4.27 1.66
CA PRO A 257 -4.02 5.61 1.36
C PRO A 257 -3.63 6.59 2.47
N ARG A 258 -2.73 7.52 2.13
CA ARG A 258 -2.24 8.54 3.07
C ARG A 258 -2.62 9.96 2.65
N ILE A 259 -2.73 10.82 3.65
CA ILE A 259 -2.77 12.27 3.52
C ILE A 259 -1.46 12.81 4.11
N GLY A 260 -0.60 13.37 3.27
CA GLY A 260 0.78 13.71 3.67
C GLY A 260 1.62 12.48 4.02
N GLU A 261 2.63 12.64 4.89
CA GLU A 261 3.58 11.56 5.19
C GLU A 261 3.12 10.63 6.33
N MET A 262 2.45 11.19 7.34
CA MET A 262 2.20 10.53 8.63
C MET A 262 0.75 10.08 8.82
N TYR A 263 -0.21 10.72 8.14
CA TYR A 263 -1.64 10.44 8.36
C TYR A 263 -2.12 9.32 7.44
N ASP A 264 -2.30 8.13 8.02
CA ASP A 264 -2.72 6.91 7.31
C ASP A 264 -4.21 6.67 7.51
N LEU A 265 -4.96 6.66 6.40
CA LEU A 265 -6.42 6.51 6.41
C LEU A 265 -6.83 5.07 6.73
N SER A 266 -6.05 4.06 6.36
CA SER A 266 -6.33 2.67 6.69
C SER A 266 -6.25 2.45 8.20
N VAL A 267 -5.22 3.03 8.84
CA VAL A 267 -5.07 2.98 10.30
C VAL A 267 -6.20 3.72 11.01
N LEU A 268 -6.62 4.87 10.49
CA LEU A 268 -7.77 5.60 11.01
C LEU A 268 -9.03 4.73 11.01
N LEU A 269 -9.39 4.14 9.87
CA LEU A 269 -10.60 3.33 9.76
C LEU A 269 -10.56 2.09 10.65
N PHE A 270 -9.41 1.43 10.74
CA PHE A 270 -9.23 0.28 11.63
C PHE A 270 -9.48 0.67 13.10
N ARG A 271 -8.88 1.77 13.57
CA ARG A 271 -9.06 2.25 14.94
C ARG A 271 -10.49 2.69 15.20
N THR A 272 -11.08 3.43 14.27
CA THR A 272 -12.48 3.84 14.33
C THR A 272 -13.41 2.63 14.44
N GLY A 273 -13.13 1.54 13.72
CA GLY A 273 -13.87 0.28 13.86
C GLY A 273 -13.82 -0.28 15.28
N LEU A 274 -12.63 -0.35 15.88
CA LEU A 274 -12.48 -0.79 17.27
C LEU A 274 -13.16 0.15 18.27
N MET A 275 -13.05 1.46 18.07
CA MET A 275 -13.72 2.45 18.93
C MET A 275 -15.24 2.40 18.77
N SER A 276 -15.75 2.06 17.58
CA SER A 276 -17.19 1.85 17.36
C SER A 276 -17.69 0.68 18.21
N MET A 277 -16.91 -0.40 18.34
CA MET A 277 -17.25 -1.52 19.22
C MET A 277 -17.29 -1.07 20.69
N VAL A 278 -16.31 -0.30 21.15
CA VAL A 278 -16.28 0.24 22.52
C VAL A 278 -17.52 1.09 22.80
N VAL A 279 -17.88 1.99 21.90
CA VAL A 279 -19.07 2.85 22.04
C VAL A 279 -20.37 2.05 22.02
N LEU A 280 -20.47 1.05 21.13
CA LEU A 280 -21.66 0.21 21.05
C LEU A 280 -21.84 -0.62 22.33
N LEU A 281 -20.78 -1.27 22.82
CA LEU A 281 -20.79 -2.03 24.08
C LEU A 281 -21.10 -1.12 25.27
N GLY A 282 -20.48 0.06 25.35
CA GLY A 282 -20.78 1.05 26.39
C GLY A 282 -22.24 1.50 26.34
N SER A 283 -22.80 1.70 25.14
CA SER A 283 -24.22 2.02 24.94
C SER A 283 -25.15 0.89 25.37
N MET A 284 -24.75 -0.37 25.19
CA MET A 284 -25.53 -1.54 25.64
C MET A 284 -25.55 -1.63 27.15
N ILE A 285 -24.38 -1.57 27.79
CA ILE A 285 -24.24 -1.62 29.26
C ILE A 285 -25.03 -0.48 29.91
N TRP A 286 -24.92 0.74 29.37
CA TRP A 286 -25.67 1.88 29.89
C TRP A 286 -27.18 1.74 29.69
N TYR A 287 -27.61 1.12 28.59
CA TYR A 287 -29.03 0.85 28.36
C TYR A 287 -29.60 -0.10 29.42
N GLU A 288 -28.91 -1.21 29.71
CA GLU A 288 -29.29 -2.19 30.74
C GLU A 288 -29.20 -1.65 32.17
N TYR A 289 -28.27 -0.72 32.45
CA TYR A 289 -28.17 -0.11 33.76
C TYR A 289 -29.34 0.85 34.06
N VAL A 290 -29.83 1.55 33.03
CA VAL A 290 -30.88 2.57 33.17
C VAL A 290 -32.29 2.00 32.98
N HIS A 291 -32.46 0.93 32.20
CA HIS A 291 -33.76 0.30 31.87
C HIS A 291 -33.75 -1.18 32.21
#